data_AF-A0A0N4US30-F1
#
_entry.id   AF-A0A0N4US30-F1
#
_cell.length_a   1.000
_cell.length_b   1.000
_cell.length_c   1.000
_cell.angle_alpha   90.00
_cell.angle_beta   90.00
_cell.angle_gamma   90.00
#
_symmetry.space_group_name_H-M   'P 1'
#
loop_
_entity.id
_entity.type
_entity.pdbx_description
1 polymer ?
#
loop_
_entity_poly.entity_id
_entity_poly.type
_entity_poly.pdbx_seq_one_letter_code
_entity_poly.pdbx_strand_id
1 'polypeptide(L)'
;MAHCRNPILYKILLAKCPAKCGLCDKPGALGKCPDAHDSCPVIARFPDACNNERIQKILADSTSTIAVTRPACADQRTNCEKYAPFCRHERYSAVLSTICPRTCGLCVRR
;
A
#
# COMPACT_ATOMS: atom_id res chain seq x y z
N MET A 1 6.96 -22.76 -6.38
CA MET A 1 6.05 -22.48 -5.24
C MET A 1 6.83 -22.40 -3.90
N ALA A 2 7.93 -21.66 -3.83
CA ALA A 2 8.75 -21.58 -2.60
C ALA A 2 8.08 -20.71 -1.51
N HIS A 3 7.38 -19.65 -1.94
CA HIS A 3 6.80 -18.63 -1.04
C HIS A 3 5.63 -19.17 -0.19
N CYS A 4 4.90 -20.16 -0.70
CA CYS A 4 3.78 -20.81 -0.01
C CYS A 4 4.20 -21.68 1.19
N ARG A 5 5.50 -21.88 1.37
CA ARG A 5 6.10 -22.61 2.49
C ARG A 5 6.92 -21.69 3.42
N ASN A 6 6.98 -20.38 3.15
CA ASN A 6 7.70 -19.45 4.02
C ASN A 6 6.92 -19.29 5.35
N PRO A 7 7.53 -19.57 6.52
CA PRO A 7 6.84 -19.54 7.81
C PRO A 7 6.25 -18.17 8.18
N ILE A 8 6.87 -17.08 7.70
CA ILE A 8 6.41 -15.70 7.91
C ILE A 8 5.12 -15.46 7.12
N LEU A 9 5.12 -15.88 5.86
CA LEU A 9 4.02 -15.64 4.93
C LEU A 9 2.94 -16.71 5.00
N TYR A 10 3.23 -17.87 5.58
CA TYR A 10 2.32 -19.00 5.60
C TYR A 10 0.94 -18.61 6.15
N LYS A 11 0.90 -17.87 7.27
CA LYS A 11 -0.35 -17.39 7.87
C LYS A 11 -1.07 -16.38 6.98
N ILE A 12 -0.31 -15.49 6.34
CA ILE A 12 -0.84 -14.45 5.44
C ILE A 12 -1.39 -15.09 4.16
N LEU A 13 -0.67 -16.02 3.55
CA LEU A 13 -1.04 -16.73 2.34
C LEU A 13 -2.20 -17.68 2.59
N LEU A 14 -2.23 -18.35 3.73
CA LEU A 14 -3.38 -19.16 4.14
C LEU A 14 -4.65 -18.31 4.28
N ALA A 15 -4.55 -17.09 4.82
CA ALA A 15 -5.69 -16.20 4.99
C ALA A 15 -6.07 -15.41 3.71
N LYS A 16 -5.10 -15.03 2.88
CA LYS A 16 -5.30 -14.09 1.75
C LYS A 16 -5.11 -14.70 0.36
N CYS A 17 -4.28 -15.72 0.18
CA CYS A 17 -3.99 -16.35 -1.12
C CYS A 17 -4.00 -17.89 -1.06
N PRO A 18 -5.02 -18.53 -0.47
CA PRO A 18 -5.01 -19.99 -0.29
C PRO A 18 -5.09 -20.73 -1.62
N ALA A 19 -5.79 -20.18 -2.62
CA ALA A 19 -5.94 -20.80 -3.93
C ALA A 19 -4.62 -20.78 -4.70
N LYS A 20 -3.93 -19.63 -4.78
CA LYS A 20 -2.65 -19.54 -5.49
C LYS A 20 -1.56 -20.42 -4.87
N CYS A 21 -1.62 -20.64 -3.56
CA CYS A 21 -0.66 -21.44 -2.83
C CYS A 21 -1.05 -22.92 -2.66
N GLY A 22 -2.19 -23.35 -3.18
CA GLY A 22 -2.68 -24.72 -2.99
C GLY A 22 -2.89 -25.08 -1.51
N LEU A 23 -3.23 -24.07 -0.70
CA LEU A 23 -3.50 -24.20 0.74
C LEU A 23 -5.01 -24.26 1.02
N CYS A 24 -5.81 -24.42 -0.03
CA CYS A 24 -7.25 -24.54 0.06
C CYS A 24 -7.72 -25.67 0.99
N ASP A 25 -6.97 -26.77 1.02
CA ASP A 25 -7.26 -27.92 1.86
C ASP A 25 -6.74 -27.77 3.31
N LYS A 26 -6.17 -26.60 3.67
CA LYS A 26 -5.59 -26.38 4.99
C LYS A 26 -6.55 -25.61 5.91
N PRO A 27 -6.68 -26.04 7.18
CA PRO A 27 -7.47 -25.31 8.17
C PRO A 27 -6.88 -23.90 8.37
N GLY A 28 -7.71 -22.87 8.16
CA GLY A 28 -7.30 -21.46 8.25
C GLY A 28 -7.59 -20.62 7.00
N ALA A 29 -8.01 -21.24 5.88
CA ALA A 29 -8.42 -20.55 4.65
C ALA A 29 -9.79 -19.83 4.75
N LEU A 30 -10.18 -19.34 5.94
CA LEU A 30 -11.43 -18.62 6.23
C LEU A 30 -12.72 -19.26 5.66
N GLY A 31 -12.69 -20.59 5.43
CA GLY A 31 -13.84 -21.36 4.93
C GLY A 31 -14.26 -21.04 3.49
N LYS A 32 -13.47 -20.26 2.73
CA LYS A 32 -13.74 -19.95 1.32
C LYS A 32 -12.42 -19.93 0.55
N CYS A 33 -12.41 -20.60 -0.61
CA CYS A 33 -11.25 -20.73 -1.48
C CYS A 33 -11.11 -19.71 -2.63
N PRO A 34 -11.41 -18.40 -2.47
CA PRO A 34 -10.88 -17.39 -3.36
C PRO A 34 -9.60 -16.76 -2.79
N ASP A 35 -8.67 -16.40 -3.68
CA ASP A 35 -7.63 -15.43 -3.34
C ASP A 35 -8.32 -14.11 -2.94
N ALA A 36 -8.18 -13.71 -1.68
CA ALA A 36 -8.87 -12.55 -1.10
C ALA A 36 -8.20 -11.21 -1.45
N HIS A 37 -7.09 -11.21 -2.19
CA HIS A 37 -6.40 -10.00 -2.60
C HIS A 37 -5.92 -10.08 -4.04
N ASP A 38 -6.18 -9.03 -4.82
CA ASP A 38 -5.71 -8.84 -6.20
C ASP A 38 -4.17 -8.91 -6.36
N SER A 39 -3.43 -8.83 -5.25
CA SER A 39 -1.96 -8.89 -5.22
C SER A 39 -1.42 -10.33 -5.15
N CYS A 40 -2.26 -11.35 -4.97
CA CYS A 40 -1.85 -12.76 -5.01
C CYS A 40 -1.09 -13.16 -6.31
N PRO A 41 -1.47 -12.72 -7.53
CA PRO A 41 -0.66 -12.95 -8.74
C PRO A 41 0.69 -12.24 -8.71
N VAL A 42 0.79 -11.11 -8.02
CA VAL A 42 2.02 -10.31 -7.89
C VAL A 42 2.98 -10.98 -6.89
N ILE A 43 2.48 -11.46 -5.76
CA ILE A 43 3.28 -12.18 -4.75
C ILE A 43 3.91 -13.45 -5.35
N ALA A 44 3.24 -14.10 -6.31
CA ALA A 44 3.79 -15.23 -7.04
C ALA A 44 4.93 -14.87 -8.01
N ARG A 45 5.08 -13.59 -8.39
CA ARG A 45 6.06 -13.08 -9.36
C ARG A 45 7.28 -12.40 -8.74
N PHE A 46 7.26 -12.11 -7.44
CA PHE A 46 8.37 -11.45 -6.76
C PHE A 46 9.08 -12.43 -5.80
N PRO A 47 10.01 -13.26 -6.31
CA PRO A 47 10.70 -14.24 -5.48
C PRO A 47 11.48 -13.63 -4.30
N ASP A 48 11.97 -12.40 -4.49
CA ASP A 48 12.82 -11.69 -3.51
C ASP A 48 12.04 -10.74 -2.59
N ALA A 49 10.76 -10.47 -2.86
CA ALA A 49 9.95 -9.62 -1.99
C ALA A 49 9.85 -10.21 -0.57
N CYS A 50 9.95 -11.54 -0.46
CA CYS A 50 9.94 -12.25 0.80
C CYS A 50 11.32 -12.35 1.46
N ASN A 51 12.42 -12.09 0.75
CA ASN A 51 13.77 -12.05 1.32
C ASN A 51 14.19 -10.63 1.70
N ASN A 52 13.37 -9.64 1.36
CA ASN A 52 13.60 -8.26 1.71
C ASN A 52 12.93 -7.97 3.06
N GLU A 53 13.73 -7.84 4.12
CA GLU A 53 13.25 -7.51 5.47
C GLU A 53 12.37 -6.26 5.50
N ARG A 54 12.63 -5.29 4.61
CA ARG A 54 11.82 -4.07 4.49
C ARG A 54 10.41 -4.38 4.00
N ILE A 55 10.28 -5.29 3.03
CA ILE A 55 8.99 -5.68 2.45
C ILE A 55 8.25 -6.62 3.41
N GLN A 56 8.96 -7.52 4.11
CA GLN A 56 8.36 -8.32 5.18
C GLN A 56 7.73 -7.45 6.25
N LYS A 57 8.41 -6.35 6.65
CA LYS A 57 7.88 -5.42 7.65
C LYS A 57 6.64 -4.68 7.16
N ILE A 58 6.60 -4.29 5.88
CA ILE A 58 5.42 -3.65 5.27
C ILE A 58 4.24 -4.63 5.18
N LEU A 59 4.48 -5.89 4.84
CA LEU A 59 3.45 -6.93 4.73
C LEU A 59 2.95 -7.41 6.11
N ALA A 60 3.83 -7.49 7.11
CA ALA A 60 3.46 -7.80 8.50
C ALA A 60 2.70 -6.64 9.16
N ASP A 61 3.00 -5.40 8.76
CA ASP A 61 2.25 -4.22 9.17
C ASP A 61 0.95 -4.04 8.38
N SER A 62 0.65 -4.86 7.38
CA SER A 62 -0.64 -4.81 6.67
C SER A 62 -1.83 -5.40 7.46
N THR A 63 -1.61 -5.79 8.73
CA THR A 63 -2.66 -5.96 9.75
C THR A 63 -2.79 -4.75 10.68
N SER A 64 -1.87 -3.78 10.63
CA SER A 64 -2.24 -2.41 10.92
C SER A 64 -3.08 -1.96 9.74
N THR A 65 -4.30 -1.50 10.02
CA THR A 65 -4.95 -0.48 9.22
C THR A 65 -3.84 0.37 8.62
N ILE A 66 -3.68 0.40 7.29
CA ILE A 66 -3.05 1.57 6.68
C ILE A 66 -4.05 2.67 7.03
N ALA A 67 -3.93 3.21 8.26
CA ALA A 67 -4.13 4.61 8.47
C ALA A 67 -3.11 5.18 7.50
N VAL A 68 -3.56 5.36 6.25
CA VAL A 68 -3.12 6.48 5.48
C VAL A 68 -3.54 7.60 6.41
N THR A 69 -2.65 7.97 7.35
CA THR A 69 -2.62 9.29 7.91
C THR A 69 -2.52 10.10 6.63
N ARG A 70 -3.69 10.48 6.07
CA ARG A 70 -3.78 11.48 5.02
C ARG A 70 -2.83 12.53 5.55
N PRO A 71 -1.68 12.78 4.90
CA PRO A 71 -0.74 13.74 5.42
C PRO A 71 -1.58 14.96 5.76
N ALA A 72 -1.56 15.35 7.04
CA ALA A 72 -2.47 16.37 7.56
C ALA A 72 -2.44 17.49 6.54
N CYS A 73 -3.60 17.83 5.98
CA CYS A 73 -3.60 18.57 4.73
C CYS A 73 -2.97 19.95 4.99
N ALA A 74 -1.71 20.07 4.60
CA ALA A 74 -0.78 21.09 5.02
C ALA A 74 0.33 21.17 3.97
N ASP A 75 0.91 22.36 3.88
CA ASP A 75 1.99 22.63 2.97
C ASP A 75 3.29 21.98 3.50
N GLN A 76 3.93 21.19 2.65
CA GLN A 76 5.19 20.50 2.96
C GLN A 76 6.41 21.43 2.87
N ARG A 77 6.24 22.62 2.29
CA ARG A 77 7.31 23.62 2.11
C ARG A 77 6.85 24.98 2.62
N THR A 78 7.79 25.72 3.20
CA THR A 78 7.56 27.11 3.65
C THR A 78 7.43 28.09 2.50
N ASN A 79 7.96 27.75 1.32
CA ASN A 79 7.93 28.62 0.14
C ASN A 79 6.64 28.47 -0.69
N CYS A 80 5.65 27.71 -0.22
CA CYS A 80 4.40 27.48 -0.96
C CYS A 80 3.68 28.78 -1.33
N GLU A 81 3.75 29.81 -0.48
CA GLU A 81 3.18 31.14 -0.73
C GLU A 81 3.68 31.77 -2.05
N LYS A 82 4.98 31.63 -2.34
CA LYS A 82 5.58 32.11 -3.60
C LYS A 82 5.07 31.35 -4.83
N TYR A 83 4.63 30.11 -4.63
CA TYR A 83 4.16 29.23 -5.70
C TYR A 83 2.64 29.21 -5.88
N ALA A 84 1.89 29.95 -5.06
CA ALA A 84 0.43 30.04 -5.17
C ALA A 84 -0.09 30.34 -6.59
N PRO A 85 0.53 31.23 -7.39
CA PRO A 85 0.10 31.50 -8.77
C PRO A 85 0.26 30.29 -9.71
N PHE A 86 1.19 29.37 -9.40
CA PHE A 86 1.50 28.21 -10.22
C PHE A 86 0.64 26.99 -9.90
N CYS A 87 -0.21 27.04 -8.86
CA CYS A 87 -1.13 25.96 -8.52
C CYS A 87 -2.06 25.56 -9.67
N ARG A 88 -2.39 26.50 -10.56
CA ARG A 88 -3.22 26.28 -11.77
C ARG A 88 -2.41 26.13 -13.05
N HIS A 89 -1.08 26.08 -12.95
CA HIS A 89 -0.22 26.01 -14.12
C HIS A 89 -0.02 24.55 -14.52
N GLU A 90 -0.32 24.19 -15.77
CA GLU A 90 -0.30 22.80 -16.30
C GLU A 90 0.94 22.00 -15.90
N ARG A 91 2.12 22.61 -15.98
CA ARG A 91 3.40 21.96 -15.64
C ARG A 91 3.66 21.78 -14.14
N TYR A 92 3.08 22.63 -13.29
CA TYR A 92 3.43 22.70 -11.86
C TYR A 92 2.29 22.24 -10.95
N SER A 93 1.04 22.23 -11.43
CA SER A 93 -0.15 21.88 -10.67
C SER A 93 -0.01 20.50 -10.02
N ALA A 94 0.45 19.49 -10.75
CA ALA A 94 0.68 18.15 -10.24
C ALA A 94 1.66 18.14 -9.05
N VAL A 95 2.78 18.86 -9.19
CA VAL A 95 3.82 18.95 -8.16
C VAL A 95 3.32 19.73 -6.94
N LEU A 96 2.72 20.89 -7.15
CA LEU A 96 2.20 21.74 -6.08
C LEU A 96 0.97 21.12 -5.39
N SER A 97 0.23 20.26 -6.07
CA SER A 97 -0.86 19.51 -5.43
C SER A 97 -0.36 18.53 -4.38
N THR A 98 0.84 17.99 -4.57
CA THR A 98 1.48 17.11 -3.58
C THR A 98 2.21 17.92 -2.51
N ILE A 99 2.93 18.97 -2.90
CA ILE A 99 3.80 19.74 -1.98
C ILE A 99 3.02 20.79 -1.18
N CYS A 100 2.08 21.48 -1.81
CA CYS A 100 1.39 22.64 -1.27
C CYS A 100 -0.15 22.50 -1.35
N PRO A 101 -0.75 21.39 -0.86
CA PRO A 101 -2.18 21.15 -1.00
C PRO A 101 -3.02 22.20 -0.26
N ARG A 102 -2.48 22.85 0.79
CA ARG A 102 -3.18 23.92 1.51
C ARG A 102 -3.18 25.20 0.72
N THR A 103 -2.01 25.65 0.26
CA THR A 103 -1.87 26.86 -0.53
C THR A 103 -2.65 26.75 -1.85
N CYS A 104 -2.67 25.57 -2.49
CA CYS A 104 -3.43 25.35 -3.72
C CYS A 104 -4.93 25.09 -3.49
N GLY A 105 -5.42 25.10 -2.24
CA GLY A 105 -6.85 24.94 -1.93
C GLY A 105 -7.40 23.53 -2.12
N LEU A 106 -6.54 22.51 -2.17
CA LEU A 106 -6.92 21.09 -2.33
C LEU A 106 -7.29 20.43 -1.00
N CYS A 107 -7.02 21.11 0.10
CA CYS A 107 -7.43 20.68 1.42
C CYS A 107 -8.92 20.92 1.65
N VAL A 108 -9.71 19.85 1.50
CA VAL A 108 -11.07 19.82 2.04
C VAL A 108 -10.96 19.86 3.57
N ARG A 109 -11.37 20.98 4.18
CA ARG A 109 -11.65 21.00 5.62
C ARG A 109 -12.84 20.04 5.83
N ARG A 110 -12.60 18.89 6.44
CA ARG A 110 -13.65 18.11 7.10
C ARG A 110 -13.81 18.63 8.52
#